data_AF-A0A524K831-F1
#
_entry.id   AF-A0A524K831-F1
#
_cell.length_a   1.000
_cell.length_b   1.000
_cell.length_c   1.000
_cell.angle_alpha   90.00
_cell.angle_beta   90.00
_cell.angle_gamma   90.00
#
_symmetry.space_group_name_H-M   'P 1'
#
loop_
_entity.id
_entity.type
_entity.pdbx_description
1 polymer ?
#
loop_
_entity_poly.entity_id
_entity_poly.type
_entity_poly.pdbx_seq_one_letter_code
_entity_poly.pdbx_strand_id
1 'polypeptide(L)'
;MNDRHDDFEKIYHQTFPALSKYLLFRVAQVSDMEDLLQNVYTDFYRKVLLPNKDIDDMTAYLTQMANNELKRYYRWKKKAPLTL
;
A
#
# COMPACT_ATOMS: atom_id res chain seq x y z
N MET A 1 4.18 -19.29 17.64
CA MET A 1 4.22 -18.53 16.38
C MET A 1 2.96 -17.70 16.33
N ASN A 2 3.09 -16.41 16.01
CA ASN A 2 1.96 -15.50 15.95
C ASN A 2 1.43 -15.59 14.53
N ASP A 3 0.44 -16.46 14.30
CA ASP A 3 -0.10 -16.86 12.97
C ASP A 3 -0.27 -15.67 12.00
N ARG A 4 -0.79 -14.55 12.52
CA ARG A 4 -1.01 -13.31 11.76
C ARG A 4 0.27 -12.58 11.32
N HIS A 5 1.37 -12.73 12.03
CA HIS A 5 2.66 -12.19 11.61
C HIS A 5 3.19 -12.94 10.39
N ASP A 6 3.11 -14.28 10.45
CA ASP A 6 3.64 -15.16 9.40
C ASP A 6 2.80 -15.03 8.12
N ASP A 7 1.48 -14.88 8.25
CA ASP A 7 0.58 -14.56 7.13
C ASP A 7 0.88 -13.20 6.50
N PHE A 8 1.12 -12.17 7.33
CA PHE A 8 1.49 -10.86 6.83
C PHE A 8 2.79 -10.92 6.04
N GLU A 9 3.82 -11.55 6.61
CA GLU A 9 5.16 -11.65 6.02
C GLU A 9 5.10 -12.37 4.66
N LYS A 10 4.35 -13.48 4.60
CA LYS A 10 4.10 -14.21 3.34
C LYS A 10 3.46 -13.33 2.29
N ILE A 11 2.36 -12.65 2.61
CA ILE A 11 1.65 -11.78 1.66
C ILE A 11 2.52 -10.60 1.25
N TYR A 12 3.25 -10.01 2.19
CA TYR A 12 4.19 -8.93 1.93
C TYR A 12 5.24 -9.36 0.91
N HIS A 13 5.96 -10.46 1.15
CA HIS A 13 7.00 -10.92 0.23
C HIS A 13 6.47 -11.30 -1.15
N GLN A 14 5.26 -11.87 -1.23
CA GLN A 14 4.63 -12.23 -2.50
C GLN A 14 4.24 -11.00 -3.33
N THR A 15 3.78 -9.92 -2.68
CA THR A 15 3.14 -8.79 -3.36
C THR A 15 4.05 -7.58 -3.49
N PHE A 16 5.08 -7.46 -2.65
CA PHE A 16 5.97 -6.31 -2.57
C PHE A 16 6.66 -5.97 -3.90
N PRO A 17 7.27 -6.92 -4.65
CA PRO A 17 7.98 -6.57 -5.88
C PRO A 17 7.06 -5.96 -6.95
N ALA A 18 5.84 -6.49 -7.08
CA ALA A 18 4.87 -5.98 -8.05
C ALA A 18 4.28 -4.63 -7.61
N LEU A 19 3.91 -4.51 -6.34
CA LEU A 19 3.24 -3.33 -5.81
C LEU A 19 4.20 -2.12 -5.69
N SER A 20 5.45 -2.34 -5.28
CA SER A 20 6.49 -1.32 -5.26
C SER A 20 6.78 -0.78 -6.66
N LYS A 21 6.97 -1.67 -7.65
CA LYS A 21 7.13 -1.29 -9.06
C LYS A 21 5.92 -0.52 -9.58
N TYR A 22 4.71 -0.95 -9.22
CA TYR A 22 3.46 -0.27 -9.60
C TYR A 22 3.41 1.17 -9.08
N LEU A 23 3.76 1.39 -7.82
CA LEU A 23 3.77 2.71 -7.19
C LEU A 23 4.93 3.59 -7.70
N LEU A 24 6.11 3.01 -7.90
CA LEU A 24 7.30 3.73 -8.38
C LEU A 24 7.06 4.45 -9.71
N PHE A 25 6.36 3.82 -10.65
CA PHE A 25 5.99 4.45 -11.93
C PHE A 25 4.90 5.53 -11.81
N ARG A 26 4.31 5.72 -10.63
CA ARG A 26 3.19 6.63 -10.38
C ARG A 26 3.52 7.75 -9.40
N VAL A 27 4.77 7.89 -8.99
CA VAL A 27 5.24 9.00 -8.16
C VAL A 27 6.53 9.58 -8.71
N ALA A 28 6.88 10.78 -8.25
CA ALA A 28 8.08 11.47 -8.72
C ALA A 28 9.33 11.14 -7.89
N GLN A 29 9.16 10.81 -6.61
CA GLN A 29 10.27 10.51 -5.70
C GLN A 29 10.13 9.09 -5.14
N VAL A 30 11.26 8.41 -4.94
CA VAL A 30 11.28 7.07 -4.34
C VAL A 30 10.74 7.09 -2.91
N SER A 31 11.03 8.14 -2.15
CA SER A 31 10.48 8.33 -0.80
C SER A 31 8.96 8.40 -0.78
N ASP A 32 8.33 9.05 -1.77
CA ASP A 32 6.88 9.07 -1.90
C ASP A 32 6.32 7.65 -2.13
N MET A 33 7.04 6.81 -2.87
CA MET A 33 6.66 5.42 -3.11
C MET A 33 6.77 4.59 -1.83
N GLU A 34 7.85 4.74 -1.08
CA GLU A 34 8.07 4.06 0.20
C GLU A 34 6.97 4.41 1.22
N ASP A 35 6.64 5.69 1.35
CA ASP A 35 5.57 6.18 2.22
C ASP A 35 4.21 5.62 1.83
N LEU A 36 3.88 5.63 0.53
CA LEU A 36 2.63 5.05 0.02
C LEU A 36 2.56 3.55 0.29
N LEU A 37 3.65 2.83 0.05
CA LEU A 37 3.72 1.39 0.23
C LEU A 37 3.57 1.01 1.71
N GLN A 38 4.23 1.75 2.62
CA GLN A 38 4.05 1.60 4.05
C GLN A 38 2.58 1.83 4.47
N ASN A 39 1.94 2.87 3.93
CA ASN A 39 0.53 3.15 4.22
C ASN A 39 -0.38 2.01 3.75
N VAL A 40 -0.15 1.48 2.54
CA VAL A 40 -0.93 0.34 2.01
C VAL A 40 -0.81 -0.88 2.91
N TYR A 41 0.41 -1.30 3.26
CA TYR A 41 0.61 -2.49 4.10
C TYR A 41 0.14 -2.29 5.54
N THR A 42 0.27 -1.09 6.09
CA THR A 42 -0.27 -0.75 7.41
C THR A 42 -1.79 -0.85 7.42
N ASP A 43 -2.45 -0.29 6.41
CA ASP A 43 -3.90 -0.37 6.28
C ASP A 43 -4.37 -1.79 6.00
N PHE A 44 -3.62 -2.56 5.20
CA PHE A 44 -3.90 -3.97 4.94
C PHE A 44 -3.89 -4.77 6.24
N TYR A 45 -2.82 -4.64 7.03
CA TYR A 45 -2.72 -5.33 8.31
C TYR A 45 -3.91 -4.98 9.23
N ARG A 46 -4.24 -3.68 9.35
CA ARG A 46 -5.30 -3.20 10.23
C ARG A 46 -6.71 -3.57 9.78
N LYS A 47 -6.98 -3.51 8.48
CA LYS A 47 -8.36 -3.58 7.92
C LYS A 47 -8.72 -4.91 7.28
N VAL A 48 -7.73 -5.75 7.00
CA VAL A 48 -7.90 -7.05 6.33
C VAL A 48 -7.38 -8.18 7.20
N LEU A 49 -6.12 -8.13 7.61
CA LEU A 49 -5.50 -9.25 8.31
C LEU A 49 -5.94 -9.36 9.77
N LEU A 50 -5.96 -8.25 10.52
CA LEU A 50 -6.46 -8.26 11.90
C LEU A 50 -7.92 -8.73 12.02
N PRO A 51 -8.86 -8.29 11.17
CA PRO A 51 -10.24 -8.77 11.17
C PRO A 51 -10.45 -10.12 10.48
N ASN A 52 -9.38 -10.73 9.94
CA ASN A 52 -9.42 -11.97 9.16
C ASN A 52 -10.46 -11.96 8.03
N LYS A 53 -10.41 -10.92 7.19
CA LYS A 53 -11.32 -10.82 6.03
C LYS A 53 -10.91 -11.83 4.96
N ASP A 54 -11.91 -12.57 4.47
CA ASP A 54 -11.74 -13.44 3.32
C ASP A 54 -11.61 -12.59 2.05
N ILE A 55 -10.50 -12.76 1.33
CA ILE A 55 -10.18 -12.03 0.11
C ILE A 55 -9.73 -13.03 -0.95
N ASP A 56 -10.50 -13.08 -2.03
CA ASP A 56 -10.29 -14.01 -3.15
C ASP A 56 -8.97 -13.72 -3.90
N ASP A 57 -8.74 -12.46 -4.28
CA ASP A 57 -7.47 -12.01 -4.90
C ASP A 57 -6.80 -10.92 -4.07
N MET A 58 -5.81 -11.34 -3.28
CA MET A 58 -5.01 -10.46 -2.43
C MET A 58 -4.24 -9.40 -3.24
N THR A 59 -3.74 -9.76 -4.43
CA THR A 59 -2.94 -8.85 -5.25
C THR A 59 -3.80 -7.75 -5.85
N ALA A 60 -4.98 -8.11 -6.38
CA ALA A 60 -5.95 -7.14 -6.88
C ALA A 60 -6.42 -6.21 -5.75
N TYR A 61 -6.67 -6.75 -4.55
CA TYR A 61 -7.09 -5.96 -3.41
C TYR A 61 -6.02 -4.95 -2.98
N LEU A 62 -4.77 -5.37 -2.82
CA LEU A 62 -3.67 -4.47 -2.48
C LEU A 62 -3.43 -3.41 -3.55
N THR A 63 -3.59 -3.77 -4.83
CA THR A 63 -3.53 -2.80 -5.94
C THR A 63 -4.65 -1.75 -5.84
N GLN A 64 -5.86 -2.16 -5.46
CA GLN A 64 -6.96 -1.23 -5.22
C GLN A 64 -6.68 -0.32 -4.01
N MET A 65 -6.10 -0.85 -2.94
CA MET A 65 -5.65 -0.05 -1.79
C MET A 65 -4.60 0.98 -2.21
N ALA A 66 -3.59 0.57 -2.98
CA ALA A 66 -2.57 1.46 -3.53
C ALA A 66 -3.17 2.57 -4.40
N ASN A 67 -4.18 2.27 -5.21
CA ASN A 67 -4.89 3.29 -6.00
C ASN A 67 -5.63 4.32 -5.14
N ASN A 68 -6.25 3.88 -4.04
CA ASN A 68 -6.92 4.78 -3.12
C ASN A 68 -5.91 5.68 -2.38
N GLU A 69 -4.75 5.11 -2.01
CA GLU A 69 -3.64 5.84 -1.41
C GLU A 69 -3.05 6.89 -2.36
N LEU A 70 -2.77 6.52 -3.62
CA LEU A 70 -2.31 7.46 -4.65
C LEU A 70 -3.28 8.63 -4.85
N LYS A 71 -4.59 8.35 -4.91
CA LYS A 71 -5.62 9.40 -5.00
C LYS A 71 -5.56 10.34 -3.81
N ARG A 72 -5.37 9.82 -2.58
CA ARG A 72 -5.24 10.63 -1.37
C ARG A 72 -3.98 11.49 -1.43
N TYR A 73 -2.84 10.88 -1.75
CA TYR A 73 -1.55 11.55 -1.90
C TYR A 73 -1.62 12.73 -2.87
N TYR A 74 -2.10 12.51 -4.10
CA TYR A 74 -2.18 13.59 -5.08
C TYR A 74 -3.21 14.67 -4.72
N ARG A 75 -4.29 14.30 -4.04
CA ARG A 75 -5.24 15.28 -3.50
C ARG A 75 -4.59 16.17 -2.45
N TRP A 76 -3.70 15.64 -1.63
CA TRP A 76 -2.97 16.41 -0.61
C TRP A 76 -1.86 17.25 -1.23
N LYS A 77 -1.10 16.68 -2.17
CA LYS A 77 -0.04 17.39 -2.90
C LYS A 77 -0.59 18.60 -3.67
N LYS A 78 -1.77 18.48 -4.29
CA LYS A 78 -2.47 19.60 -4.93
C LYS A 78 -2.89 20.72 -3.97
N LYS A 79 -3.05 20.42 -2.68
CA LYS A 79 -3.42 21.39 -1.64
C LYS A 79 -2.20 21.99 -0.94
N ALA A 80 -1.01 21.45 -1.16
CA ALA A 80 0.21 22.04 -0.63
C ALA A 80 0.40 23.43 -1.28
N PRO A 81 0.74 24.48 -0.50
CA PRO A 81 1.02 25.78 -1.07
C PRO A 81 2.15 25.65 -2.10
N LEU A 82 2.02 26.35 -3.22
CA LEU A 82 3.10 26.52 -4.19
C LEU A 82 4.23 27.28 -3.48
N THR A 83 5.21 26.58 -2.94
CA THR A 83 6.48 27.18 -2.56
C THR A 83 7.29 27.35 -3.84
N LEU A 84 7.24 28.56 -4.40
CA LEU A 84 8.14 29.05 -5.44
C LEU A 84 9.54 29.27 -4.87
#